data_AF-A0A843H0E5-F1
#
_entry.id   AF-A0A843H0E5-F1
#
_cell.length_a   1.000
_cell.length_b   1.000
_cell.length_c   1.000
_cell.angle_alpha   90.00
_cell.angle_beta   90.00
_cell.angle_gamma   90.00
#
_symmetry.space_group_name_H-M   'P 1'
#
loop_
_entity.id
_entity.type
_entity.pdbx_description
1 polymer ?
#
loop_
_entity_poly.entity_id
_entity_poly.type
_entity_poly.pdbx_seq_one_letter_code
_entity_poly.pdbx_strand_id
1 'polypeptide(L)'
;MKIIAYTEPTENGLLIHYPTKEIRSEILHLYQTSKEKYNGYFKIDIEKPYPARTTGEGSQNNKFYALVTELCKVTGNDIEDVKDALKEKAIKRGYPYRVNKLTGRIRPASTTEVNTLEMSYLIEEAIQECAELGIPAE
;
A
#
# COMPACT_ATOMS: atom_id res chain seq x y z
N MET A 1 11.33 6.44 -2.69
CA MET A 1 9.88 6.75 -2.72
C MET A 1 9.23 5.84 -3.75
N LYS A 2 8.25 5.01 -3.37
CA LYS A 2 7.46 4.21 -4.31
C LYS A 2 6.22 5.02 -4.69
N ILE A 3 6.12 5.45 -5.94
CA ILE A 3 5.00 6.26 -6.43
C ILE A 3 4.13 5.35 -7.27
N ILE A 4 2.87 5.16 -6.85
CA ILE A 4 1.87 4.53 -7.69
C ILE A 4 1.26 5.64 -8.54
N ALA A 5 1.52 5.56 -9.84
CA ALA A 5 1.02 6.48 -10.83
C ALA A 5 0.41 5.68 -11.98
N TYR A 6 -0.61 6.23 -12.63
CA TYR A 6 -1.03 5.74 -13.93
C TYR A 6 -0.44 6.65 -15.00
N THR A 7 -0.19 6.07 -16.17
CA THR A 7 0.50 6.78 -17.25
C THR A 7 -0.37 6.85 -18.49
N GLU A 8 -0.39 8.01 -19.13
CA GLU A 8 -1.05 8.22 -20.41
C GLU A 8 0.02 8.54 -21.48
N PRO A 9 0.02 7.85 -22.64
CA PRO A 9 0.90 8.22 -23.74
C PRO A 9 0.47 9.55 -24.38
N THR A 10 1.43 10.38 -24.75
CA THR A 10 1.24 11.65 -25.45
C THR A 10 2.10 11.69 -26.70
N GLU A 11 1.83 12.62 -27.62
CA GLU A 11 2.62 12.79 -28.86
C GLU A 11 4.14 12.96 -28.60
N ASN A 12 4.51 13.48 -27.42
CA ASN A 12 5.90 13.81 -27.06
C ASN A 12 6.44 13.02 -25.86
N GLY A 13 5.74 11.97 -25.39
CA GLY A 13 6.23 11.17 -24.26
C GLY A 13 5.15 10.56 -23.38
N LEU A 14 5.46 10.37 -22.09
CA LEU A 14 4.62 9.69 -21.11
C LEU A 14 4.15 10.68 -20.03
N LEU A 15 2.85 10.89 -19.89
CA LEU A 15 2.26 11.68 -18.82
C LEU A 15 2.08 10.81 -17.58
N ILE A 16 2.64 11.21 -16.45
CA ILE A 16 2.56 10.46 -15.18
C ILE A 16 1.55 11.16 -14.26
N HIS A 17 0.44 10.49 -13.97
CA HIS A 17 -0.58 10.95 -13.04
C HIS A 17 -0.32 10.36 -11.66
N TYR A 18 -0.12 11.23 -10.68
CA TYR A 18 0.07 10.86 -9.28
C TYR A 18 -0.98 11.57 -8.40
N PRO A 19 -1.39 10.95 -7.29
CA PRO A 19 -2.62 11.33 -6.58
C PRO A 19 -2.52 12.61 -5.73
N THR A 20 -1.32 13.14 -5.46
CA THR A 20 -1.17 14.23 -4.48
C THR A 20 -0.23 15.35 -4.94
N LYS A 21 -0.48 16.59 -4.48
CA LYS A 21 0.38 17.76 -4.75
C LYS A 21 1.75 17.62 -4.08
N GLU A 22 1.84 16.86 -3.00
CA GLU A 22 3.09 16.59 -2.28
C GLU A 22 4.05 15.77 -3.14
N ILE A 23 3.54 14.75 -3.84
CA ILE A 23 4.33 13.94 -4.78
C ILE A 23 4.89 14.82 -5.91
N ARG A 24 4.12 15.82 -6.38
CA ARG A 24 4.62 16.79 -7.38
C ARG A 24 5.86 17.52 -6.88
N SER A 25 5.78 18.10 -5.69
CA SER A 25 6.88 18.88 -5.12
C SER A 25 8.12 18.02 -4.92
N GLU A 26 7.94 16.76 -4.51
CA GLU A 26 9.03 15.82 -4.28
C GLU A 26 9.68 15.34 -5.59
N ILE A 27 8.88 15.03 -6.62
CA ILE A 27 9.39 14.73 -7.98
C ILE A 27 10.13 15.93 -8.55
N LEU A 28 9.59 17.15 -8.42
CA LEU A 28 10.25 18.37 -8.90
C LEU A 28 11.57 18.61 -8.18
N HIS A 29 11.62 18.37 -6.87
CA HIS A 29 12.84 18.49 -6.09
C HIS A 29 13.91 17.46 -6.51
N LEU A 30 13.50 16.21 -6.74
CA LEU A 30 14.38 15.16 -7.26
C LEU A 30 14.92 15.50 -8.66
N TYR A 31 14.06 16.03 -9.52
CA TYR A 31 14.45 16.49 -10.86
C TYR A 31 15.46 17.65 -10.79
N GLN A 32 15.20 18.66 -9.96
CA GLN A 32 16.13 19.77 -9.74
C GLN A 32 17.48 19.26 -9.21
N THR A 33 17.45 18.41 -8.19
CA THR A 33 18.66 17.81 -7.60
C THR A 33 19.45 17.00 -8.63
N SER A 34 18.76 16.22 -9.46
CA SER A 34 19.38 15.48 -10.57
C SER A 34 20.09 16.42 -11.54
N LYS A 35 19.43 17.50 -11.95
CA LYS A 35 20.00 18.49 -12.87
C LYS A 35 21.21 19.23 -12.28
N GLU A 36 21.15 19.59 -11.01
CA GLU A 36 22.20 20.37 -10.33
C GLU A 36 23.41 19.52 -9.92
N LYS A 37 23.19 18.29 -9.46
CA LYS A 37 24.25 17.47 -8.81
C LYS A 37 24.62 16.21 -9.57
N TYR A 38 23.77 15.75 -10.48
CA TYR A 38 23.90 14.44 -11.14
C TYR A 38 23.74 14.52 -12.67
N ASN A 39 24.04 15.68 -13.28
CA ASN A 39 23.97 15.93 -14.73
C ASN A 39 22.62 15.59 -15.38
N GLY A 40 21.53 15.65 -14.62
CA GLY A 40 20.19 15.37 -15.13
C GLY A 40 19.87 13.89 -15.31
N TYR A 41 20.70 12.97 -14.80
CA TYR A 41 20.40 11.54 -14.85
C TYR A 41 19.47 11.12 -13.71
N PHE A 42 18.45 10.33 -14.05
CA PHE A 42 17.54 9.69 -13.10
C PHE A 42 17.14 8.31 -13.63
N LYS A 43 17.06 7.33 -12.72
CA LYS A 43 16.54 5.98 -13.01
C LYS A 43 15.06 5.93 -12.63
N ILE A 44 14.23 5.45 -13.54
CA ILE A 44 12.81 5.17 -13.30
C ILE A 44 12.62 3.67 -13.52
N ASP A 45 12.15 2.97 -12.51
CA ASP A 45 11.77 1.55 -12.61
C ASP A 45 10.25 1.49 -12.80
N ILE A 46 9.82 0.94 -13.95
CA ILE A 46 8.40 0.75 -14.30
C ILE A 46 8.12 -0.74 -14.28
N GLU A 47 7.22 -1.16 -13.40
CA GLU A 47 6.81 -2.57 -13.26
C GLU A 47 5.47 -2.84 -13.96
N LYS A 48 5.14 -4.12 -14.16
CA LYS A 48 3.84 -4.50 -14.73
C LYS A 48 2.71 -3.96 -13.82
N PRO A 49 1.63 -3.40 -14.39
CA PRO A 49 0.51 -2.92 -13.59
C PRO A 49 -0.13 -4.08 -12.82
N TYR A 50 -0.43 -3.85 -11.55
CA TYR A 50 -1.17 -4.80 -10.73
C TYR A 50 -2.67 -4.61 -10.95
N PRO A 51 -3.45 -5.69 -11.12
CA PRO A 51 -4.90 -5.57 -11.11
C PRO A 51 -5.36 -5.01 -9.75
N ALA A 52 -6.50 -4.31 -9.76
CA ALA A 52 -7.23 -3.97 -8.54
C ALA A 52 -7.44 -5.24 -7.71
N ARG A 53 -7.52 -5.10 -6.38
CA ARG A 53 -7.75 -6.25 -5.51
C ARG A 53 -8.95 -7.08 -6.00
N THR A 54 -8.83 -8.38 -5.88
CA THR A 54 -9.96 -9.29 -6.18
C THR A 54 -11.04 -9.15 -5.09
N THR A 55 -12.31 -9.19 -5.48
CA THR A 55 -13.49 -9.23 -4.60
C THR A 55 -14.37 -10.43 -4.93
N GLY A 56 -15.07 -10.99 -3.94
CA GLY A 56 -15.96 -12.16 -4.12
C GLY A 56 -15.39 -13.45 -3.54
N GLU A 57 -16.06 -14.58 -3.78
CA GLU A 57 -15.66 -15.90 -3.29
C GLU A 57 -14.25 -16.28 -3.79
N GLY A 58 -13.42 -16.83 -2.91
CA GLY A 58 -12.00 -17.14 -3.21
C GLY A 58 -11.09 -15.92 -3.41
N SER A 59 -11.58 -14.70 -3.22
CA SER A 59 -10.77 -13.49 -3.38
C SER A 59 -9.80 -13.25 -2.23
N GLN A 60 -8.75 -12.47 -2.49
CA GLN A 60 -7.84 -11.95 -1.47
C GLN A 60 -8.59 -11.23 -0.33
N ASN A 61 -9.70 -10.55 -0.63
CA ASN A 61 -10.51 -9.89 0.37
C ASN A 61 -11.18 -10.88 1.32
N ASN A 62 -11.72 -11.97 0.79
CA ASN A 62 -12.31 -13.02 1.62
C ASN A 62 -11.25 -13.72 2.46
N LYS A 63 -10.06 -14.00 1.89
CA LYS A 63 -8.94 -14.60 2.64
C LYS A 63 -8.51 -13.71 3.81
N PHE A 64 -8.31 -12.42 3.56
CA PHE A 64 -7.95 -11.47 4.62
C PHE A 64 -9.03 -11.39 5.69
N TYR A 65 -10.30 -11.31 5.29
CA TYR A 65 -11.42 -11.23 6.24
C TYR A 65 -11.56 -12.48 7.11
N ALA A 66 -11.30 -13.67 6.54
CA ALA A 66 -11.26 -14.92 7.30
C ALA A 66 -10.18 -14.87 8.40
N LEU A 67 -8.95 -14.46 8.05
CA LEU A 67 -7.85 -14.30 9.02
C LEU A 67 -8.20 -13.30 10.13
N VAL A 68 -8.75 -12.14 9.75
CA VAL A 68 -9.22 -11.13 10.72
C VAL A 68 -10.25 -11.72 11.67
N THR A 69 -11.20 -12.49 11.16
CA THR A 69 -12.26 -13.10 11.97
C THR A 69 -11.68 -14.10 12.99
N GLU A 70 -10.71 -14.91 12.59
CA GLU A 70 -10.02 -15.82 13.53
C GLU A 70 -9.23 -15.04 14.59
N LEU A 71 -8.53 -13.97 14.20
CA LEU A 71 -7.85 -13.09 15.15
C LEU A 71 -8.81 -12.43 16.14
N CYS A 72 -10.00 -12.01 15.70
CA CYS A 72 -11.02 -11.45 16.59
C CYS A 72 -11.48 -12.47 17.63
N LYS A 73 -11.71 -13.73 17.22
CA LYS A 73 -12.13 -14.81 18.14
C LYS A 73 -11.12 -15.07 19.25
N VAL A 74 -9.83 -15.01 18.93
CA VAL A 74 -8.75 -15.31 19.88
C VAL A 74 -8.41 -14.11 20.75
N THR A 75 -8.36 -12.91 20.16
CA THR A 75 -7.93 -11.69 20.88
C THR A 75 -9.07 -10.97 21.59
N GLY A 76 -10.33 -11.22 21.21
CA GLY A 76 -11.50 -10.52 21.73
C GLY A 76 -11.68 -9.09 21.21
N ASN A 77 -10.85 -8.66 20.27
CA ASN A 77 -10.96 -7.33 19.64
C ASN A 77 -12.02 -7.31 18.54
N ASP A 78 -12.54 -6.11 18.25
CA ASP A 78 -13.45 -5.90 17.15
C ASP A 78 -12.74 -5.97 15.79
N ILE A 79 -13.51 -6.31 14.75
CA ILE A 79 -13.01 -6.48 13.38
C ILE A 79 -12.25 -5.25 12.88
N GLU A 80 -12.75 -4.05 13.12
CA GLU A 80 -12.09 -2.83 12.65
C GLU A 80 -10.79 -2.56 13.40
N ASP A 81 -10.72 -2.84 14.70
CA ASP A 81 -9.49 -2.67 15.49
C ASP A 81 -8.39 -3.61 15.00
N VAL A 82 -8.73 -4.89 14.77
CA VAL A 82 -7.79 -5.87 14.21
C VAL A 82 -7.33 -5.44 12.81
N LYS A 83 -8.26 -4.99 11.96
CA LYS A 83 -7.91 -4.52 10.61
C LYS A 83 -6.98 -3.32 10.65
N ASP A 84 -7.21 -2.36 11.52
CA ASP A 84 -6.39 -1.16 11.60
C ASP A 84 -5.00 -1.47 12.16
N ALA A 85 -4.90 -2.31 13.19
CA ALA A 85 -3.61 -2.78 13.70
C ALA A 85 -2.80 -3.52 12.62
N LEU A 86 -3.43 -4.42 11.84
CA LEU A 86 -2.77 -5.14 10.76
C LEU A 86 -2.31 -4.21 9.64
N LYS A 87 -3.12 -3.24 9.24
CA LYS A 87 -2.73 -2.25 8.23
C LYS A 87 -1.53 -1.42 8.69
N GLU A 88 -1.50 -0.99 9.94
CA GLU A 88 -0.36 -0.25 10.51
C GLU A 88 0.91 -1.09 10.47
N LYS A 89 0.84 -2.37 10.89
CA LYS A 89 1.97 -3.29 10.81
C LYS A 89 2.42 -3.55 9.37
N ALA A 90 1.50 -3.71 8.43
CA ALA A 90 1.78 -3.98 7.02
C ALA A 90 2.50 -2.82 6.30
N ILE A 91 2.54 -1.61 6.87
CA ILE A 91 3.31 -0.48 6.32
C ILE A 91 4.80 -0.84 6.17
N LYS A 92 5.37 -1.63 7.09
CA LYS A 92 6.77 -2.08 7.00
C LYS A 92 7.05 -2.95 5.76
N ARG A 93 6.01 -3.58 5.21
CA ARG A 93 6.05 -4.40 3.98
C ARG A 93 5.79 -3.59 2.71
N GLY A 94 5.44 -2.31 2.84
CA GLY A 94 5.12 -1.44 1.72
C GLY A 94 3.63 -1.18 1.52
N TYR A 95 2.78 -1.46 2.51
CA TYR A 95 1.37 -1.06 2.46
C TYR A 95 1.24 0.46 2.39
N PRO A 96 0.37 0.99 1.50
CA PRO A 96 0.24 2.43 1.31
C PRO A 96 -0.35 3.13 2.55
N TYR A 97 0.16 4.31 2.84
CA TYR A 97 -0.32 5.14 3.94
C TYR A 97 -0.21 6.63 3.60
N ARG A 98 -0.90 7.46 4.39
CA ARG A 98 -0.77 8.92 4.39
C ARG A 98 -0.50 9.41 5.80
N VAL A 99 0.19 10.54 5.93
CA VAL A 99 0.34 11.21 7.23
C VAL A 99 -0.78 12.24 7.37
N ASN A 100 -1.55 12.16 8.44
CA ASN A 100 -2.53 13.18 8.77
C ASN A 100 -1.79 14.46 9.18
N LYS A 101 -1.91 15.52 8.37
CA LYS A 101 -1.19 16.78 8.61
C LYS A 101 -1.63 17.52 9.88
N LEU A 102 -2.84 17.26 10.39
CA LEU A 102 -3.33 17.88 11.61
C LEU A 102 -2.82 17.17 12.87
N THR A 103 -2.67 15.84 12.82
CA THR A 103 -2.33 15.04 14.01
C THR A 103 -0.92 14.47 13.98
N GLY A 104 -0.22 14.55 12.84
CA GLY A 104 1.07 13.90 12.60
C GLY A 104 1.00 12.38 12.54
N ARG A 105 -0.18 11.78 12.72
CA ARG A 105 -0.34 10.32 12.79
C ARG A 105 -0.37 9.70 11.40
N ILE A 106 0.25 8.54 11.29
CA ILE A 106 0.14 7.68 10.12
C ILE A 106 -1.31 7.19 10.02
N ARG A 107 -1.83 7.18 8.80
CA ARG A 107 -3.15 6.65 8.46
C ARG A 107 -2.99 5.71 7.27
N PRO A 108 -3.10 4.39 7.47
CA PRO A 108 -3.07 3.44 6.37
C PRO A 108 -4.16 3.70 5.32
N ALA A 109 -3.93 3.29 4.08
CA ALA A 109 -4.93 3.38 3.01
C ALA A 109 -6.14 2.47 3.28
N SER A 110 -7.27 2.80 2.67
CA SER A 110 -8.44 1.90 2.72
C SER A 110 -8.16 0.64 1.91
N THR A 111 -8.66 -0.52 2.35
CA THR A 111 -8.58 -1.74 1.54
C THR A 111 -9.30 -1.58 0.20
N THR A 112 -10.26 -0.66 0.07
CA THR A 112 -10.93 -0.37 -1.21
C THR A 112 -10.03 0.33 -2.23
N GLU A 113 -8.91 0.90 -1.79
CA GLU A 113 -8.01 1.74 -2.59
C GLU A 113 -6.71 1.02 -2.99
N VAL A 114 -6.54 -0.25 -2.59
CA VAL A 114 -5.30 -1.01 -2.81
C VAL A 114 -5.39 -2.00 -3.96
N ASN A 115 -4.23 -2.27 -4.57
CA ASN A 115 -4.06 -3.28 -5.61
C ASN A 115 -3.77 -4.68 -5.02
N THR A 116 -3.66 -5.67 -5.89
CA THR A 116 -3.41 -7.08 -5.49
C THR A 116 -2.09 -7.32 -4.75
N LEU A 117 -1.03 -6.58 -5.05
CA LEU A 117 0.26 -6.68 -4.35
C LEU A 117 0.17 -6.06 -2.95
N GLU A 118 -0.40 -4.88 -2.85
CA GLU A 118 -0.58 -4.21 -1.56
C GLU A 118 -1.50 -5.02 -0.63
N MET A 119 -2.52 -5.67 -1.20
CA MET A 119 -3.37 -6.61 -0.48
C MET A 119 -2.60 -7.86 -0.01
N SER A 120 -1.60 -8.34 -0.78
CA SER A 120 -0.79 -9.48 -0.35
C SER A 120 0.08 -9.13 0.85
N TYR A 121 0.64 -7.93 0.92
CA TYR A 121 1.37 -7.46 2.12
C TYR A 121 0.52 -7.50 3.39
N LEU A 122 -0.75 -7.12 3.27
CA LEU A 122 -1.69 -7.14 4.38
C LEU A 122 -2.05 -8.58 4.80
N ILE A 123 -2.25 -9.48 3.83
CA ILE A 123 -2.52 -10.90 4.09
C ILE A 123 -1.31 -11.57 4.76
N GLU A 124 -0.09 -11.31 4.28
CA GLU A 124 1.13 -11.86 4.88
C GLU A 124 1.32 -11.40 6.33
N GLU A 125 1.01 -10.13 6.63
CA GLU A 125 1.06 -9.64 8.00
C GLU A 125 0.01 -10.32 8.88
N ALA A 126 -1.20 -10.54 8.37
CA ALA A 126 -2.25 -11.27 9.08
C ALA A 126 -1.87 -12.73 9.34
N ILE A 127 -1.25 -13.41 8.36
CA ILE A 127 -0.74 -14.78 8.52
C ILE A 127 0.35 -14.81 9.60
N GLN A 128 1.27 -13.85 9.58
CA GLN A 128 2.31 -13.75 10.60
C GLN A 128 1.70 -13.56 12.00
N GLU A 129 0.72 -12.66 12.14
CA GLU A 129 0.04 -12.43 13.42
C GLU A 129 -0.67 -13.70 13.92
N CYS A 130 -1.36 -14.40 13.04
CA CYS A 130 -1.97 -15.70 13.36
C CYS A 130 -0.92 -16.69 13.86
N ALA A 131 0.22 -16.81 13.17
CA ALA A 131 1.29 -17.72 13.56
C ALA A 131 1.89 -17.37 14.94
N GLU A 132 2.09 -16.09 15.24
CA GLU A 132 2.58 -15.61 16.54
C GLU A 132 1.61 -15.93 17.68
N LEU A 133 0.30 -15.97 17.41
CA LEU A 133 -0.75 -16.32 18.36
C LEU A 133 -1.12 -17.81 18.36
N GLY A 134 -0.46 -18.64 17.55
CA GLY A 134 -0.73 -20.08 17.44
C GLY A 134 -2.04 -20.43 16.72
N ILE A 135 -2.55 -19.52 15.89
CA ILE A 135 -3.77 -19.70 15.09
C ILE A 135 -3.39 -20.32 13.73
N PRO A 136 -4.01 -21.44 13.32
CA PRO A 136 -3.81 -22.00 11.98
C PRO A 136 -4.28 -21.01 10.91
N ALA A 137 -3.40 -20.63 9.98
CA ALA A 137 -3.71 -19.74 8.87
C ALA A 137 -3.80 -20.55 7.57
N GLU A 138 -5.00 -21.03 7.21
CA GLU A 138 -5.29 -21.69 5.92
C GLU A 138 -5.74 -20.66 4.86
#